data_AF-A0A7S4QF86-F1
#
_entry.id   AF-A0A7S4QF86-F1
#
_cell.length_a   1.000
_cell.length_b   1.000
_cell.length_c   1.000
_cell.angle_alpha   90.00
_cell.angle_beta   90.00
_cell.angle_gamma   90.00
#
_symmetry.space_group_name_H-M   'P 1'
#
loop_
_entity.id
_entity.type
_entity.pdbx_description
1 polymer ?
#
loop_
_entity_poly.entity_id
_entity_poly.type
_entity_poly.pdbx_seq_one_letter_code
_entity_poly.pdbx_strand_id
1 'polypeptide(L)'
;MNKKTDTNSAASTALSCSSERSLRNPCYCEENVWRLAYRKVHEQDINNHHNDGNNNNNNEEYHVVFISNEEKCCPMFQQLAAENEAKPCFWDYHVILICTMNNNKEGKMMPTVVLDMDSRAPFPCLLQDYLLSSFRKLEFIEEEYRHIYAPKFRVIKARDYLKYFYSDRMHMYNSKTNTWNAPPPTYNCIMNGLEMTKNCTEINTNDGKENDCKESDDSDDNNNGSNLDCYIDMSRGEKKSGVNNVQNSQVYGEVFTLEELENKFCG
;
A
#
# COMPACT_ATOMS: atom_id res chain seq x y z
N MET A 1 -10.35 -27.67 16.92
CA MET A 1 -8.94 -27.60 16.49
C MET A 1 -8.45 -26.19 16.75
N ASN A 2 -7.61 -25.97 17.76
CA ASN A 2 -7.01 -24.66 18.02
C ASN A 2 -6.06 -24.35 16.86
N LYS A 3 -6.41 -23.39 15.98
CA LYS A 3 -5.44 -22.80 15.05
C LYS A 3 -4.30 -22.25 15.91
N LYS A 4 -3.11 -22.86 15.84
CA LYS A 4 -1.89 -22.20 16.34
C LYS A 4 -1.84 -20.84 15.67
N THR A 5 -1.92 -19.78 16.44
CA THR A 5 -1.69 -18.41 15.97
C THR A 5 -0.27 -18.37 15.41
N ASP A 6 -0.14 -18.14 14.11
CA ASP A 6 1.16 -17.98 13.45
C ASP A 6 1.81 -16.68 13.96
N THR A 7 2.74 -16.83 14.89
CA THR A 7 3.44 -15.72 15.55
C THR A 7 4.30 -14.93 14.58
N ASN A 8 4.64 -15.48 13.41
CA ASN A 8 5.41 -14.80 12.37
C ASN A 8 4.54 -14.20 11.24
N SER A 9 3.22 -14.10 11.43
CA SER A 9 2.33 -13.46 10.46
C SER A 9 2.44 -11.93 10.45
N ALA A 10 2.11 -11.29 9.32
CA ALA A 10 1.99 -9.83 9.23
C ALA A 10 1.02 -9.27 10.28
N ALA A 11 -0.11 -9.94 10.52
CA ALA A 11 -1.09 -9.58 11.54
C ALA A 11 -0.51 -9.63 12.97
N SER A 12 0.14 -10.73 13.35
CA SER A 12 0.70 -10.88 14.70
C SER A 12 1.81 -9.86 14.95
N THR A 13 2.69 -9.68 13.97
CA THR A 13 3.77 -8.68 14.05
C THR A 13 3.24 -7.24 13.96
N ALA A 14 2.08 -7.01 13.35
CA ALA A 14 1.40 -5.72 13.39
C ALA A 14 0.89 -5.40 14.79
N LEU A 15 0.46 -6.38 15.60
CA LEU A 15 0.00 -6.12 16.96
C LEU A 15 1.14 -6.08 17.98
N SER A 16 2.22 -6.84 17.76
CA SER A 16 3.33 -6.94 18.72
C SER A 16 4.39 -5.86 18.59
N CYS A 17 4.46 -5.14 17.47
CA CYS A 17 5.49 -4.14 17.24
C CYS A 17 5.31 -2.92 18.17
N SER A 18 6.40 -2.37 18.71
CA SER A 18 6.39 -1.38 19.79
C SER A 18 5.78 -0.02 19.44
N SER A 19 5.79 0.35 18.17
CA SER A 19 5.22 1.60 17.68
C SER A 19 4.70 1.45 16.25
N GLU A 20 3.91 2.41 15.78
CA GLU A 20 3.45 2.45 14.38
C GLU A 20 4.61 2.63 13.43
N ARG A 21 5.51 3.59 13.70
CA ARG A 21 6.70 3.83 12.87
C ARG A 21 7.63 2.62 12.77
N SER A 22 7.67 1.78 13.79
CA SER A 22 8.46 0.54 13.80
C SER A 22 7.87 -0.57 12.91
N LEU A 23 6.69 -0.38 12.32
CA LEU A 23 6.16 -1.28 11.30
C LEU A 23 6.90 -1.14 9.96
N ARG A 24 7.60 -0.02 9.74
CA ARG A 24 8.24 0.32 8.47
C ARG A 24 9.34 -0.66 8.08
N ASN A 25 9.18 -1.27 6.90
CA ASN A 25 10.22 -1.91 6.11
C ASN A 25 10.43 -1.09 4.82
N PRO A 26 11.61 -0.48 4.58
CA PRO A 26 11.84 0.35 3.39
C PRO A 26 11.52 -0.40 2.10
N CYS A 27 10.86 0.28 1.14
CA CYS A 27 10.46 -0.26 -0.18
C CYS A 27 9.35 -1.34 -0.16
N TYR A 28 8.66 -1.53 0.97
CA TYR A 28 7.48 -2.39 1.07
C TYR A 28 6.30 -1.60 1.68
N CYS A 29 6.03 -0.42 1.11
CA CYS A 29 5.03 0.53 1.62
C CYS A 29 3.60 -0.07 1.64
N GLU A 30 3.29 -0.95 0.69
CA GLU A 30 2.05 -1.73 0.61
C GLU A 30 1.85 -2.62 1.85
N GLU A 31 2.89 -3.35 2.28
CA GLU A 31 2.78 -4.19 3.48
C GLU A 31 2.86 -3.40 4.78
N ASN A 32 3.66 -2.34 4.78
CA ASN A 32 3.76 -1.38 5.86
C ASN A 32 2.38 -0.80 6.21
N VAL A 33 1.66 -0.33 5.19
CA VAL A 33 0.31 0.22 5.33
C VAL A 33 -0.71 -0.89 5.62
N TRP A 34 -0.56 -2.10 5.06
CA TRP A 34 -1.40 -3.23 5.44
C TRP A 34 -1.33 -3.48 6.95
N ARG A 35 -0.13 -3.54 7.53
CA ARG A 35 0.08 -3.78 8.97
C ARG A 35 -0.45 -2.63 9.81
N LEU A 36 -0.26 -1.39 9.37
CA LEU A 36 -0.79 -0.22 10.06
C LEU A 36 -2.33 -0.21 10.05
N ALA A 37 -2.95 -0.46 8.89
CA ALA A 37 -4.39 -0.59 8.74
C ALA A 37 -4.94 -1.73 9.62
N TYR A 38 -4.27 -2.88 9.67
CA TYR A 38 -4.66 -4.01 10.51
C TYR A 38 -4.69 -3.60 11.99
N ARG A 39 -3.62 -2.96 12.48
CA ARG A 39 -3.53 -2.46 13.85
C ARG A 39 -4.68 -1.50 14.18
N LYS A 40 -4.91 -0.49 13.32
CA LYS A 40 -5.96 0.51 13.53
C LYS A 40 -7.37 -0.06 13.54
N VAL A 41 -7.69 -0.92 12.57
CA VAL A 41 -9.00 -1.58 12.49
C VAL A 41 -9.22 -2.50 13.70
N HIS A 42 -8.17 -3.22 14.13
CA HIS A 42 -8.25 -4.09 15.30
C HIS A 42 -8.46 -3.31 16.61
N GLU A 43 -7.75 -2.19 16.81
CA GLU A 43 -7.97 -1.29 17.95
C GLU A 43 -9.40 -0.73 17.96
N GLN A 44 -9.91 -0.32 16.80
CA GLN A 44 -11.29 0.14 16.64
C GLN A 44 -12.31 -0.96 17.01
N ASP A 45 -12.10 -2.19 16.53
CA ASP A 45 -12.98 -3.33 16.84
C ASP A 45 -13.03 -3.63 18.34
N ILE A 46 -11.87 -3.64 19.02
CA ILE A 46 -11.80 -3.82 20.48
C ILE A 46 -12.56 -2.71 21.22
N ASN A 47 -12.33 -1.45 20.86
CA ASN A 47 -12.97 -0.31 21.52
C ASN A 47 -14.50 -0.32 21.35
N ASN A 48 -14.99 -0.72 20.17
CA ASN A 48 -16.42 -0.84 19.90
C ASN A 48 -17.06 -1.98 20.71
N HIS A 49 -16.37 -3.10 20.91
CA HIS A 49 -16.87 -4.20 21.73
C HIS A 49 -16.94 -3.87 23.23
N HIS A 50 -16.08 -2.98 23.74
CA HIS A 50 -16.08 -2.57 25.14
C HIS A 50 -17.12 -1.49 25.49
N ASN A 51 -17.69 -0.80 24.49
CA ASN A 51 -18.56 0.37 24.67
C ASN A 51 -20.08 0.07 24.64
N ASP A 52 -20.52 -1.14 25.04
CA ASP A 52 -21.93 -1.60 25.06
C ASP A 52 -22.87 -0.83 26.03
N GLY A 53 -22.52 0.40 26.42
CA GLY A 53 -23.33 1.30 27.23
C GLY A 53 -22.94 2.78 27.16
N ASN A 54 -21.91 3.19 26.40
CA ASN A 54 -21.52 4.59 26.27
C ASN A 54 -21.37 4.97 24.79
N ASN A 55 -22.21 5.91 24.35
CA ASN A 55 -22.51 6.23 22.95
C ASN A 55 -21.43 7.13 22.31
N ASN A 56 -20.15 6.80 22.54
CA ASN A 56 -18.96 7.42 21.97
C ASN A 56 -18.28 6.43 21.02
N ASN A 57 -19.01 6.06 19.95
CA ASN A 57 -18.41 5.31 18.86
C ASN A 57 -17.38 6.21 18.18
N ASN A 58 -16.11 5.78 18.18
CA ASN A 58 -15.10 6.42 17.35
C ASN A 58 -15.46 6.14 15.89
N ASN A 59 -16.01 7.16 15.23
CA ASN A 59 -16.47 7.16 13.86
C ASN A 59 -15.32 7.23 12.84
N GLU A 60 -14.16 6.69 13.19
CA GLU A 60 -12.99 6.65 12.33
C GLU A 60 -13.23 5.70 11.14
N GLU A 61 -12.96 6.17 9.93
CA GLU A 61 -12.91 5.33 8.73
C GLU A 61 -11.51 5.42 8.11
N TYR A 62 -10.88 4.25 8.01
CA TYR A 62 -9.53 4.11 7.48
C TYR A 62 -9.57 3.73 6.00
N HIS A 63 -8.74 4.40 5.19
CA HIS A 63 -8.59 4.11 3.77
C HIS A 63 -7.11 3.99 3.40
N VAL A 64 -6.79 2.93 2.67
CA VAL A 64 -5.46 2.71 2.07
C VAL A 64 -5.43 3.44 0.74
N VAL A 65 -4.38 4.23 0.50
CA VAL A 65 -4.25 5.04 -0.71
C VAL A 65 -2.96 4.65 -1.42
N PHE A 66 -3.10 4.07 -2.61
CA PHE A 66 -1.99 3.88 -3.53
C PHE A 66 -1.79 5.14 -4.36
N ILE A 67 -0.55 5.54 -4.53
CA ILE A 67 -0.11 6.74 -5.24
C ILE A 67 0.80 6.27 -6.37
N SER A 68 0.41 6.52 -7.61
CA SER A 68 1.19 6.19 -8.81
C SER A 68 0.68 7.02 -10.00
N ASN A 69 1.09 6.68 -11.21
CA ASN A 69 0.61 7.21 -12.47
C ASN A 69 0.89 6.20 -13.59
N GLU A 70 0.48 6.54 -14.81
CA GLU A 70 0.70 5.69 -16.00
C GLU A 70 2.17 5.35 -16.24
N GLU A 71 3.08 6.29 -15.94
CA GLU A 71 4.53 6.10 -16.12
C GLU A 71 5.21 5.32 -14.99
N LYS A 72 4.48 5.01 -13.90
CA LYS A 72 5.07 4.51 -12.65
C LYS A 72 6.30 5.35 -12.27
N CYS A 73 6.11 6.66 -12.25
CA CYS A 73 7.15 7.62 -11.89
C CYS A 73 6.50 8.86 -11.28
N CYS A 74 6.36 8.86 -9.95
CA CYS A 74 5.72 9.92 -9.18
C CYS A 74 6.75 10.65 -8.32
N PRO A 75 7.09 11.92 -8.62
CA PRO A 75 7.95 12.72 -7.77
C PRO A 75 7.22 13.12 -6.47
N MET A 76 7.75 12.69 -5.33
CA MET A 76 7.22 13.00 -4.00
C MET A 76 8.28 13.65 -3.11
N PHE A 77 7.99 14.85 -2.61
CA PHE A 77 8.83 15.55 -1.65
C PHE A 77 8.58 15.05 -0.23
N GLN A 78 9.42 15.50 0.73
CA GLN A 78 9.31 15.14 2.14
C GLN A 78 9.42 13.62 2.39
N GLN A 79 10.17 12.88 1.57
CA GLN A 79 10.33 11.43 1.71
C GLN A 79 11.65 11.08 2.41
N LEU A 80 11.64 10.07 3.28
CA LEU A 80 12.82 9.56 3.97
C LEU A 80 13.83 8.93 3.01
N ALA A 81 13.37 8.37 1.89
CA ALA A 81 14.21 7.81 0.84
C ALA A 81 14.96 8.89 0.03
N ALA A 82 14.50 10.15 0.06
CA ALA A 82 15.20 11.26 -0.56
C ALA A 82 16.30 11.80 0.37
N GLU A 83 17.35 12.38 -0.24
CA GLU A 83 18.50 12.96 0.47
C GLU A 83 18.08 14.00 1.52
N ASN A 84 17.15 14.89 1.15
CA ASN A 84 16.60 15.93 2.02
C ASN A 84 15.21 16.37 1.54
N GLU A 85 14.56 17.25 2.31
CA GLU A 85 13.20 17.72 2.07
C GLU A 85 12.99 18.58 0.80
N ALA A 86 14.08 19.07 0.20
CA ALA A 86 14.05 19.88 -1.02
C ALA A 86 14.19 19.03 -2.30
N LYS A 87 14.45 17.73 -2.18
CA LYS A 87 14.53 16.81 -3.32
C LYS A 87 13.36 15.82 -3.31
N PRO A 88 12.76 15.53 -4.48
CA PRO A 88 11.76 14.49 -4.57
C PRO A 88 12.42 13.09 -4.57
N CYS A 89 11.72 12.11 -4.00
CA CYS A 89 11.90 10.71 -4.35
C CYS A 89 11.01 10.40 -5.57
N PHE A 90 11.51 9.63 -6.53
CA PHE A 90 10.74 9.21 -7.69
C PHE A 90 10.25 7.79 -7.46
N TRP A 91 9.00 7.67 -7.03
CA TRP A 91 8.38 6.39 -6.73
C TRP A 91 7.75 5.79 -7.98
N ASP A 92 7.90 4.48 -8.15
CA ASP A 92 7.05 3.71 -9.06
C ASP A 92 5.61 3.65 -8.53
N TYR A 93 5.48 3.38 -7.24
CA TYR A 93 4.28 3.64 -6.47
C TYR A 93 4.63 3.91 -5.01
N HIS A 94 3.73 4.55 -4.29
CA HIS A 94 3.81 4.69 -2.83
C HIS A 94 2.45 4.41 -2.20
N VAL A 95 2.41 4.01 -0.93
CA VAL A 95 1.17 3.68 -0.22
C VAL A 95 1.12 4.41 1.11
N ILE A 96 -0.01 5.05 1.39
CA ILE A 96 -0.29 5.73 2.66
C ILE A 96 -1.62 5.25 3.26
N LEU A 97 -1.81 5.49 4.56
CA LEU A 97 -3.11 5.32 5.22
C LEU A 97 -3.71 6.69 5.50
N ILE A 98 -4.98 6.90 5.17
CA ILE A 98 -5.75 8.07 5.61
C ILE A 98 -6.83 7.66 6.60
N CYS A 99 -7.08 8.51 7.60
CA CYS A 99 -8.15 8.36 8.57
C CYS A 99 -9.08 9.57 8.47
N THR A 100 -10.35 9.30 8.17
CA THR A 100 -11.43 10.28 8.27
C THR A 100 -12.18 10.04 9.59
N MET A 101 -12.88 11.05 10.11
CA MET A 101 -13.84 10.84 11.19
C MET A 101 -15.21 11.34 10.76
N ASN A 102 -16.23 10.46 10.82
CA ASN A 102 -17.60 10.89 10.52
C ASN A 102 -18.13 11.78 11.65
N ASN A 103 -18.76 12.89 11.25
CA ASN A 103 -19.35 13.96 12.07
C ASN A 103 -19.59 13.59 13.54
N ASN A 104 -18.97 14.38 14.43
CA ASN A 104 -19.40 14.39 15.82
C ASN A 104 -20.87 14.85 15.90
N LYS A 105 -21.53 14.63 17.04
CA LYS A 105 -22.95 14.98 17.27
C LYS A 105 -23.27 16.48 17.05
N GLU A 106 -22.26 17.32 16.84
CA GLU A 106 -22.35 18.75 16.58
C GLU A 106 -22.24 19.10 15.08
N GLY A 107 -22.13 18.10 14.18
CA GLY A 107 -22.05 18.32 12.74
C GLY A 107 -20.72 18.91 12.27
N LYS A 108 -19.69 18.94 13.12
CA LYS A 108 -18.36 19.41 12.76
C LYS A 108 -17.58 18.28 12.13
N MET A 109 -17.20 18.47 10.87
CA MET A 109 -16.27 17.57 10.20
C MET A 109 -14.88 17.72 10.86
N MET A 110 -14.31 16.61 11.27
CA MET A 110 -12.94 16.58 11.78
C MET A 110 -11.97 16.47 10.59
N PRO A 111 -10.77 17.04 10.68
CA PRO A 111 -9.82 16.99 9.58
C PRO A 111 -9.36 15.56 9.31
N THR A 112 -9.26 15.21 8.04
CA THR A 112 -8.62 13.96 7.60
C THR A 112 -7.14 14.00 7.90
N VAL A 113 -6.59 12.91 8.42
CA VAL A 113 -5.16 12.76 8.68
C VAL A 113 -4.53 11.65 7.84
N VAL A 114 -3.26 11.84 7.51
CA VAL A 114 -2.40 10.88 6.81
C VAL A 114 -1.45 10.24 7.81
N LEU A 115 -1.26 8.93 7.67
CA LEU A 115 -0.23 8.16 8.33
C LEU A 115 0.69 7.57 7.25
N ASP A 116 1.80 8.26 7.01
CA ASP A 116 2.87 7.81 6.12
C ASP A 116 4.17 7.63 6.91
N MET A 117 4.65 6.39 7.02
CA MET A 117 5.88 6.08 7.74
C MET A 117 7.14 6.45 6.96
N ASP A 118 7.03 6.66 5.64
CA ASP A 118 8.11 7.08 4.76
C ASP A 118 8.20 8.61 4.62
N SER A 119 7.29 9.36 5.25
CA SER A 119 7.32 10.81 5.23
C SER A 119 8.18 11.42 6.35
N ARG A 120 8.79 12.57 6.03
CA ARG A 120 9.43 13.51 6.95
C ARG A 120 8.43 14.46 7.62
N ALA A 121 7.20 14.53 7.11
CA ALA A 121 6.12 15.29 7.73
C ALA A 121 5.77 14.75 9.13
N PRO A 122 4.98 15.50 9.93
CA PRO A 122 4.42 14.98 11.17
C PRO A 122 3.70 13.63 10.96
N PHE A 123 3.65 12.81 12.01
CA PHE A 123 2.95 11.53 11.97
C PHE A 123 2.08 11.40 13.22
N PRO A 124 0.74 11.45 13.09
CA PRO A 124 -0.02 11.72 11.86
C PRO A 124 0.16 13.15 11.33
N CYS A 125 -0.12 13.37 10.04
CA CYS A 125 -0.13 14.69 9.37
C CYS A 125 -1.55 15.07 8.95
N LEU A 126 -1.91 16.36 8.94
CA LEU A 126 -3.15 16.79 8.28
C LEU A 126 -3.06 16.49 6.78
N LEU A 127 -4.12 15.97 6.16
CA LEU A 127 -4.10 15.60 4.75
C LEU A 127 -3.73 16.78 3.85
N GLN A 128 -4.32 17.95 4.11
CA GLN A 128 -4.03 19.16 3.33
C GLN A 128 -2.54 19.54 3.38
N ASP A 129 -1.93 19.55 4.58
CA ASP A 129 -0.51 19.85 4.74
C ASP A 129 0.38 18.79 4.09
N TYR A 130 -0.01 17.51 4.19
CA TYR A 130 0.70 16.40 3.55
C TYR A 130 0.71 16.54 2.03
N LEU A 131 -0.45 16.82 1.41
CA LEU A 131 -0.56 16.96 -0.04
C LEU A 131 0.24 18.16 -0.55
N LEU A 132 0.08 19.33 0.07
CA LEU A 132 0.79 20.55 -0.29
C LEU A 132 2.32 20.39 -0.19
N SER A 133 2.80 19.70 0.86
CA SER A 133 4.22 19.55 1.09
C SER A 133 4.87 18.45 0.24
N SER A 134 4.12 17.40 -0.13
CA SER A 134 4.58 16.23 -0.89
C SER A 134 4.46 16.41 -2.41
N PHE A 135 3.39 17.04 -2.89
CA PHE A 135 3.08 17.21 -4.32
C PHE A 135 3.14 18.67 -4.74
N ARG A 136 4.35 19.23 -4.67
CA ARG A 136 4.63 20.60 -5.07
C ARG A 136 4.49 20.76 -6.59
N LYS A 137 4.37 22.01 -7.04
CA LYS A 137 4.48 22.32 -8.48
C LYS A 137 5.81 21.75 -8.99
N LEU A 138 5.73 20.88 -9.99
CA LEU A 138 6.89 20.21 -10.61
C LEU A 138 7.67 21.19 -11.49
N GLU A 139 8.13 22.30 -10.92
CA GLU A 139 8.77 23.42 -11.63
C GLU A 139 10.11 23.02 -12.28
N PHE A 140 10.74 21.97 -11.75
CA PHE A 140 11.94 21.35 -12.33
C PHE A 140 11.64 20.48 -13.56
N ILE A 141 10.37 20.25 -13.89
CA ILE A 141 9.90 19.58 -15.11
C ILE A 141 9.32 20.65 -16.03
N GLU A 142 9.64 20.56 -17.32
CA GLU A 142 9.08 21.44 -18.34
C GLU A 142 7.55 21.31 -18.34
N GLU A 143 6.87 22.45 -18.51
CA GLU A 143 5.43 22.57 -18.29
C GLU A 143 4.61 21.57 -19.13
N GLU A 144 5.05 21.31 -20.36
CA GLU A 144 4.41 20.36 -21.26
C GLU A 144 4.45 18.90 -20.77
N TYR A 145 5.40 18.52 -19.91
CA TYR A 145 5.50 17.15 -19.38
C TYR A 145 4.96 16.99 -17.95
N ARG A 146 4.62 18.07 -17.24
CA ARG A 146 4.16 17.98 -15.83
C ARG A 146 2.95 17.08 -15.64
N HIS A 147 2.05 17.05 -16.62
CA HIS A 147 0.84 16.24 -16.57
C HIS A 147 1.11 14.73 -16.62
N ILE A 148 2.23 14.32 -17.22
CA ILE A 148 2.65 12.90 -17.32
C ILE A 148 3.08 12.37 -15.95
N TYR A 149 3.76 13.20 -15.16
CA TYR A 149 4.26 12.85 -13.83
C TYR A 149 3.29 13.20 -12.69
N ALA A 150 2.11 13.71 -13.01
CA ALA A 150 1.10 14.08 -12.02
C ALA A 150 0.63 12.82 -11.26
N PRO A 151 0.49 12.88 -9.91
CA PRO A 151 0.03 11.74 -9.12
C PRO A 151 -1.45 11.44 -9.37
N LYS A 152 -1.79 10.16 -9.34
CA LYS A 152 -3.13 9.63 -9.16
C LYS A 152 -3.20 8.82 -7.88
N PHE A 153 -4.40 8.78 -7.30
CA PHE A 153 -4.65 8.23 -5.97
C PHE A 153 -5.74 7.18 -6.05
N ARG A 154 -5.41 5.91 -5.89
CA ARG A 154 -6.40 4.84 -5.72
C ARG A 154 -6.73 4.68 -4.24
N VAL A 155 -7.96 4.98 -3.85
CA VAL A 155 -8.42 4.93 -2.47
C VAL A 155 -9.28 3.68 -2.25
N ILE A 156 -8.87 2.84 -1.30
CA ILE A 156 -9.52 1.58 -0.94
C ILE A 156 -9.89 1.61 0.54
N LYS A 157 -11.08 1.13 0.92
CA LYS A 157 -11.42 0.96 2.32
C LYS A 157 -10.44 -0.01 2.98
N ALA A 158 -9.94 0.33 4.17
CA ALA A 158 -8.94 -0.49 4.86
C ALA A 158 -9.38 -1.94 5.05
N ARG A 159 -10.66 -2.18 5.41
CA ARG A 159 -11.19 -3.54 5.57
C ARG A 159 -11.18 -4.34 4.26
N ASP A 160 -11.44 -3.71 3.12
CA ASP A 160 -11.37 -4.38 1.81
C ASP A 160 -9.92 -4.70 1.46
N TYR A 161 -8.99 -3.76 1.67
CA TYR A 161 -7.57 -4.00 1.47
C TYR A 161 -7.05 -5.16 2.33
N LEU A 162 -7.38 -5.16 3.64
CA LEU A 162 -7.01 -6.23 4.56
C LEU A 162 -7.54 -7.60 4.13
N LYS A 163 -8.74 -7.64 3.53
CA LYS A 163 -9.40 -8.88 3.11
C LYS A 163 -8.87 -9.42 1.78
N TYR A 164 -8.51 -8.56 0.84
CA TYR A 164 -8.27 -8.96 -0.55
C TYR A 164 -6.82 -8.81 -1.02
N PHE A 165 -5.99 -8.00 -0.35
CA PHE A 165 -4.59 -7.81 -0.75
C PHE A 165 -3.75 -9.08 -0.52
N TYR A 166 -2.88 -9.41 -1.46
CA TYR A 166 -1.85 -10.42 -1.25
C TYR A 166 -0.59 -10.14 -2.08
N SER A 167 0.56 -10.48 -1.51
CA SER A 167 1.88 -10.28 -2.12
C SER A 167 2.82 -11.41 -1.72
N ASP A 168 3.39 -12.06 -2.73
CA ASP A 168 4.51 -12.99 -2.61
C ASP A 168 5.88 -12.29 -2.60
N ARG A 169 5.89 -10.96 -2.76
CA ARG A 169 7.06 -10.06 -2.83
C ARG A 169 7.94 -10.23 -4.06
N MET A 170 7.61 -11.10 -5.01
CA MET A 170 8.52 -11.42 -6.13
C MET A 170 8.80 -10.24 -7.05
N HIS A 171 7.95 -9.21 -7.04
CA HIS A 171 8.22 -7.93 -7.72
C HIS A 171 9.52 -7.23 -7.22
N MET A 172 9.98 -7.55 -6.01
CA MET A 172 11.23 -7.05 -5.42
C MET A 172 12.42 -8.00 -5.63
N TYR A 173 12.21 -9.20 -6.18
CA TYR A 173 13.27 -10.15 -6.44
C TYR A 173 13.83 -9.98 -7.86
N ASN A 174 15.14 -9.77 -7.97
CA ASN A 174 15.82 -9.70 -9.25
C ASN A 174 16.36 -11.08 -9.62
N SER A 175 15.70 -11.75 -10.56
CA SER A 175 16.08 -13.08 -11.04
C SER A 175 17.40 -13.11 -11.83
N LYS A 176 17.84 -11.98 -12.39
CA LYS A 176 19.11 -11.90 -13.13
C LYS A 176 20.32 -11.89 -12.20
N THR A 177 20.19 -11.23 -11.05
CA THR A 177 21.25 -11.12 -10.05
C THR A 177 21.08 -12.11 -8.89
N ASN A 178 19.92 -12.77 -8.81
CA ASN A 178 19.50 -13.59 -7.68
C ASN A 178 19.55 -12.85 -6.33
N THR A 179 19.10 -11.59 -6.32
CA THR A 179 19.11 -10.74 -5.13
C THR A 179 17.79 -9.99 -4.96
N TRP A 180 17.46 -9.64 -3.73
CA TRP A 180 16.38 -8.72 -3.42
C TRP A 180 16.80 -7.27 -3.67
N ASN A 181 15.96 -6.47 -4.32
CA ASN A 181 16.19 -5.04 -4.54
C ASN A 181 16.21 -4.24 -3.21
N ALA A 182 15.48 -4.73 -2.21
CA ALA A 182 15.54 -4.29 -0.82
C ALA A 182 15.26 -5.48 0.12
N PRO A 183 15.86 -5.53 1.33
CA PRO A 183 15.63 -6.63 2.27
C PRO A 183 14.14 -6.86 2.52
N PRO A 184 13.61 -8.07 2.26
CA PRO A 184 12.20 -8.36 2.46
C PRO A 184 11.85 -8.37 3.95
N PRO A 185 10.59 -8.07 4.32
CA PRO A 185 10.14 -8.18 5.70
C PRO A 185 10.33 -9.59 6.25
N THR A 186 10.68 -9.72 7.53
CA THR A 186 10.98 -11.02 8.15
C THR A 186 9.74 -11.85 8.50
N TYR A 187 8.56 -11.23 8.53
CA TYR A 187 7.30 -11.92 8.71
C TYR A 187 6.83 -12.56 7.39
N ASN A 188 6.00 -13.59 7.51
CA ASN A 188 5.48 -14.35 6.38
C ASN A 188 4.72 -13.45 5.40
N CYS A 189 4.82 -13.75 4.10
CA CYS A 189 4.10 -13.06 3.04
C CYS A 189 2.60 -12.96 3.34
N ILE A 190 1.98 -11.86 2.93
CA ILE A 190 0.53 -11.64 3.10
C ILE A 190 -0.16 -12.39 1.97
N MET A 191 -0.76 -13.55 2.27
CA MET A 191 -1.39 -14.40 1.26
C MET A 191 -2.91 -14.51 1.37
N ASN A 192 -3.51 -13.98 2.45
CA ASN A 192 -4.97 -13.98 2.69
C ASN A 192 -5.69 -15.32 2.44
N GLY A 193 -5.04 -16.42 2.84
CA GLY A 193 -5.58 -17.78 2.72
C GLY A 193 -5.27 -18.48 1.40
N LEU A 194 -4.55 -17.82 0.49
CA LEU A 194 -4.00 -18.46 -0.70
C LEU A 194 -2.75 -19.27 -0.35
N GLU A 195 -2.57 -20.41 -1.02
CA GLU A 195 -1.35 -21.20 -0.89
C GLU A 195 -0.24 -20.55 -1.73
N MET A 196 0.94 -20.40 -1.14
CA MET A 196 2.12 -19.94 -1.87
C MET A 196 2.53 -21.04 -2.85
N THR A 197 2.64 -20.71 -4.14
CA THR A 197 3.14 -21.66 -5.13
C THR A 197 4.57 -22.05 -4.76
N LYS A 198 4.88 -23.36 -4.80
CA LYS A 198 6.08 -23.99 -4.20
C LYS A 198 7.43 -23.53 -4.77
N ASN A 199 7.45 -22.57 -5.69
CA ASN A 199 8.69 -22.02 -6.25
C ASN A 199 9.36 -20.96 -5.36
N CYS A 200 8.70 -20.49 -4.30
CA CYS A 200 9.23 -19.42 -3.44
C CYS A 200 10.03 -19.89 -2.20
N THR A 201 10.11 -21.20 -1.91
CA THR A 201 10.64 -21.69 -0.62
C THR A 201 12.12 -22.08 -0.60
N GLU A 202 12.87 -21.98 -1.70
CA GLU A 202 14.28 -22.44 -1.76
C GLU A 202 15.28 -21.36 -2.19
N ILE A 203 15.11 -20.12 -1.74
CA ILE A 203 16.19 -19.12 -1.82
C ILE A 203 16.60 -18.71 -0.41
N ASN A 204 16.97 -19.71 0.38
CA ASN A 204 17.81 -19.53 1.56
C ASN A 204 19.25 -19.91 1.19
N THR A 205 20.16 -19.04 1.59
CA THR A 205 21.60 -19.03 1.37
C THR A 205 22.35 -20.32 1.74
N ASN A 206 23.41 -20.62 0.97
CA ASN A 206 24.54 -21.56 1.18
C ASN A 206 24.33 -23.02 0.73
N ASP A 207 24.83 -23.39 -0.45
CA ASP A 207 26.19 -23.96 -0.60
C ASP A 207 26.45 -24.28 -2.08
N GLY A 208 27.66 -23.99 -2.54
CA GLY A 208 28.07 -24.16 -3.92
C GLY A 208 27.95 -25.61 -4.39
N LYS A 209 27.04 -25.86 -5.33
CA LYS A 209 27.12 -26.94 -6.32
C LYS A 209 26.53 -26.44 -7.63
N GLU A 210 27.39 -26.34 -8.64
CA GLU A 210 27.02 -26.20 -10.04
C GLU A 210 26.02 -27.30 -10.42
N ASN A 211 24.90 -26.93 -11.04
CA ASN A 211 24.08 -27.85 -11.81
C ASN A 211 23.66 -27.16 -13.10
N ASP A 212 23.92 -27.86 -14.21
CA ASP A 212 23.75 -27.46 -15.59
C ASP A 212 22.42 -26.77 -15.91
N CYS A 213 22.51 -25.60 -16.53
CA CYS A 213 21.41 -24.88 -17.13
C CYS A 213 20.93 -25.61 -18.39
N LYS A 214 19.75 -26.22 -18.34
CA LYS A 214 18.96 -26.43 -19.57
C LYS A 214 18.04 -25.24 -19.72
N GLU A 215 18.34 -24.42 -20.72
CA GLU A 215 17.41 -23.43 -21.28
C GLU A 215 16.15 -24.18 -21.73
N SER A 216 15.01 -23.82 -21.14
CA SER A 216 13.70 -24.05 -21.73
C SER A 216 13.09 -22.69 -22.02
N ASP A 217 13.17 -22.31 -23.29
CA ASP A 217 12.22 -21.38 -23.92
C ASP A 217 10.78 -21.92 -23.73
N ASP A 218 9.83 -20.99 -23.68
CA ASP A 218 8.37 -21.17 -23.60
C ASP A 218 7.74 -21.51 -22.23
N SER A 219 7.34 -20.47 -21.49
CA SER A 219 5.96 -20.34 -20.96
C SER A 219 5.72 -18.96 -20.35
N ASP A 220 5.10 -18.08 -21.13
CA ASP A 220 4.69 -16.72 -20.80
C ASP A 220 3.40 -16.71 -19.94
N ASP A 221 3.37 -17.49 -18.86
CA ASP A 221 2.31 -17.51 -17.84
C ASP A 221 2.95 -17.39 -16.46
N ASN A 222 3.51 -16.20 -16.18
CA ASN A 222 3.84 -15.78 -14.82
C ASN A 222 2.53 -15.69 -14.03
N ASN A 223 2.14 -16.81 -13.43
CA ASN A 223 1.09 -16.91 -12.44
C ASN A 223 1.55 -16.17 -11.16
N ASN A 224 1.58 -14.84 -11.25
CA ASN A 224 2.11 -13.93 -10.26
C ASN A 224 1.31 -14.16 -8.97
N GLY A 225 1.97 -14.62 -7.91
CA GLY A 225 1.34 -14.91 -6.62
C GLY A 225 0.94 -13.65 -5.86
N SER A 226 0.82 -12.50 -6.54
CA SER A 226 0.46 -11.20 -6.00
C SER A 226 -0.61 -10.52 -6.87
N ASN A 227 -1.55 -9.82 -6.22
CA ASN A 227 -2.47 -8.90 -6.88
C ASN A 227 -2.07 -7.43 -6.75
N LEU A 228 -0.81 -7.14 -6.39
CA LEU A 228 -0.31 -5.77 -6.18
C LEU A 228 -0.56 -4.86 -7.39
N ASP A 229 -0.36 -5.35 -8.62
CA ASP A 229 -0.59 -4.56 -9.84
C ASP A 229 -2.03 -4.07 -9.98
N CYS A 230 -3.02 -4.79 -9.44
CA CYS A 230 -4.43 -4.34 -9.44
C CYS A 230 -4.67 -3.11 -8.56
N TYR A 231 -3.74 -2.79 -7.64
CA TYR A 231 -3.78 -1.59 -6.80
C TYR A 231 -2.88 -0.47 -7.35
N ILE A 232 -1.79 -0.83 -8.03
CA ILE A 232 -0.89 0.15 -8.68
C ILE A 232 -1.50 0.72 -9.95
N ASP A 233 -2.25 -0.07 -10.72
CA ASP A 233 -2.94 0.41 -11.91
C ASP A 233 -3.85 1.60 -11.55
N MET A 234 -3.69 2.72 -12.25
CA MET A 234 -4.47 3.96 -12.05
C MET A 234 -5.56 4.16 -13.10
N SER A 235 -5.88 3.12 -13.88
CA SER A 235 -7.02 3.13 -14.78
C SER A 235 -8.34 3.26 -14.01
N ARG A 236 -9.21 4.17 -14.48
CA ARG A 236 -10.61 4.24 -14.03
C ARG A 236 -11.34 3.12 -14.75
N GLY A 237 -11.86 2.14 -14.02
CA GLY A 237 -12.55 1.00 -14.62
C GLY A 237 -13.66 1.46 -15.56
N GLU A 238 -13.45 1.37 -16.87
CA GLU A 238 -14.52 1.52 -17.84
C GLU A 238 -15.44 0.31 -17.72
N LYS A 239 -16.73 0.52 -17.47
CA LYS A 239 -17.73 -0.54 -17.65
C LYS A 239 -17.77 -0.89 -19.14
N LYS A 240 -16.94 -1.85 -19.57
CA LYS A 240 -17.01 -2.39 -20.92
C LYS A 240 -18.35 -3.10 -21.10
N SER A 241 -19.27 -2.40 -21.75
CA SER A 241 -20.53 -2.96 -22.24
C SER A 241 -20.21 -3.70 -23.53
N GLY A 242 -19.95 -5.01 -23.47
CA GLY A 242 -19.84 -5.82 -24.68
C GLY A 242 -18.98 -7.06 -24.60
N VAL A 243 -19.65 -8.21 -24.69
CA VAL A 243 -19.19 -9.52 -25.19
C VAL A 243 -18.24 -10.34 -24.29
N ASN A 244 -18.75 -11.53 -23.96
CA ASN A 244 -18.13 -12.60 -23.19
C ASN A 244 -16.73 -12.99 -23.72
N ASN A 245 -15.69 -12.86 -22.90
CA ASN A 245 -14.98 -13.96 -22.20
C ASN A 245 -13.59 -13.51 -21.66
N VAL A 246 -13.29 -13.97 -20.43
CA VAL A 246 -11.98 -14.07 -19.75
C VAL A 246 -11.42 -12.84 -18.99
N GLN A 247 -11.27 -13.03 -17.67
CA GLN A 247 -10.63 -12.20 -16.64
C GLN A 247 -11.17 -10.78 -16.45
N ASN A 248 -12.27 -10.66 -15.69
CA ASN A 248 -12.55 -9.41 -14.97
C ASN A 248 -11.39 -9.15 -14.01
N SER A 249 -10.48 -8.23 -14.35
CA SER A 249 -9.57 -7.66 -13.38
C SER A 249 -10.42 -7.02 -12.28
N GLN A 250 -10.30 -7.54 -11.06
CA GLN A 250 -11.06 -7.00 -9.94
C GLN A 250 -10.46 -5.62 -9.61
N VAL A 251 -11.17 -4.56 -9.97
CA VAL A 251 -10.76 -3.19 -9.65
C VAL A 251 -11.12 -2.91 -8.20
N TYR A 252 -10.11 -2.61 -7.37
CA TYR A 252 -10.31 -2.23 -5.97
C TYR A 252 -10.32 -0.71 -5.81
N GLY A 253 -11.29 -0.18 -5.07
CA GLY A 253 -11.35 1.25 -4.77
C GLY A 253 -11.65 2.16 -5.96
N GLU A 254 -11.49 3.47 -5.72
CA GLU A 254 -11.76 4.54 -6.68
C GLU A 254 -10.48 5.35 -6.93
N VAL A 255 -10.27 5.84 -8.16
CA VAL A 255 -9.07 6.60 -8.55
C VAL A 255 -9.38 8.09 -8.68
N PHE A 256 -8.59 8.92 -8.01
CA PHE A 256 -8.70 10.37 -7.98
C PHE A 256 -7.46 11.04 -8.59
N THR A 257 -7.66 12.21 -9.18
CA THR A 257 -6.58 13.20 -9.33
C THR A 257 -6.27 13.84 -7.98
N LEU A 258 -5.18 14.61 -7.89
CA LEU A 258 -4.87 15.40 -6.70
C LEU A 258 -6.03 16.33 -6.30
N GLU A 259 -6.58 17.07 -7.26
CA GLU A 259 -7.69 18.00 -7.04
C GLU A 259 -8.97 17.28 -6.57
N GLU A 260 -9.33 16.14 -7.18
CA GLU A 260 -10.51 15.39 -6.77
C GLU A 260 -10.34 14.78 -5.36
N LEU A 261 -9.12 14.34 -5.01
CA LEU A 261 -8.81 13.83 -3.67
C LEU A 261 -8.94 14.94 -2.61
N GLU A 262 -8.37 16.12 -2.88
CA GLU A 262 -8.48 17.30 -2.01
C GLU A 262 -9.95 17.68 -1.79
N ASN A 263 -10.72 17.78 -2.87
CA ASN A 263 -12.15 18.10 -2.81
C ASN A 263 -12.96 17.07 -2.00
N LYS A 264 -12.57 15.79 -2.05
CA LYS A 264 -13.28 14.71 -1.36
C LYS A 264 -12.94 14.61 0.12
N PHE A 265 -11.69 14.86 0.50
CA PHE A 265 -11.17 14.52 1.84
C PHE A 265 -10.66 15.71 2.67
N CYS A 266 -10.49 16.89 2.06
CA CYS A 266 -10.11 18.13 2.77
C CYS A 266 -11.26 19.14 2.88
N GLY A 267 -12.27 19.04 2.00
CA GLY A 267 -13.42 19.95 1.93
C GLY A 267 -14.51 19.67 2.94
#